data_AF-A0A7J0ERF9-F1
#
_entry.id   AF-A0A7J0ERF9-F1
#
_cell.length_a   1.000
_cell.length_b   1.000
_cell.length_c   1.000
_cell.angle_alpha   90.00
_cell.angle_beta   90.00
_cell.angle_gamma   90.00
#
_symmetry.space_group_name_H-M   'P 1'
#
loop_
_entity.id
_entity.type
_entity.pdbx_description
1 polymer ?
#
loop_
_entity_poly.entity_id
_entity_poly.type
_entity_poly.pdbx_seq_one_letter_code
_entity_poly.pdbx_strand_id
1 'polypeptide(L)'
;MVGHIGRTYDPCTEKHSVVYFNQPEVQTALHVHPGNAPSRWDTCSDLVNLNWKDSPTSVLDIYRELMNSGLRIWIFSGDTDSVIPVTSTRYSVNALKLPTVGPWRAWYDDGQVGGWTQEYEGLTFVTVRGAGHEVPLHKPKQALTLIESFLVGSSMPAFEHVSDS
;
A
#
# COMPACT_ATOMS: atom_id res chain seq x y z
N MET A 1 -13.93 30.70 -11.29
CA MET A 1 -14.55 29.88 -10.23
C MET A 1 -13.50 28.90 -9.76
N VAL A 2 -12.90 29.12 -8.59
CA VAL A 2 -11.95 28.17 -8.00
C VAL A 2 -12.78 27.07 -7.38
N GLY A 3 -12.88 25.93 -8.05
CA GLY A 3 -13.58 24.76 -7.51
C GLY A 3 -12.91 24.32 -6.23
N HIS A 4 -13.57 24.50 -5.09
CA HIS A 4 -13.21 23.80 -3.86
C HIS A 4 -13.49 22.32 -4.10
N ILE A 5 -12.45 21.56 -4.44
CA ILE A 5 -12.49 20.09 -4.38
C ILE A 5 -12.67 19.74 -2.91
N GLY A 6 -13.91 19.48 -2.49
CA GLY A 6 -14.16 18.86 -1.21
C GLY A 6 -13.39 17.56 -1.16
N ARG A 7 -12.46 17.41 -0.19
CA ARG A 7 -11.72 16.17 0.08
C ARG A 7 -12.65 15.12 0.70
N THR A 8 -13.72 14.75 0.00
CA THR A 8 -14.64 13.68 0.39
C THR A 8 -14.29 12.44 -0.41
N TYR A 9 -14.28 11.30 0.27
CA TYR A 9 -14.11 10.00 -0.39
C TYR A 9 -15.24 9.79 -1.41
N ASP A 10 -14.86 9.43 -2.65
CA ASP A 10 -15.77 9.05 -3.72
C ASP A 10 -15.49 7.60 -4.12
N PRO A 11 -16.43 6.66 -3.91
CA PRO A 11 -16.24 5.27 -4.33
C PRO A 11 -16.27 5.07 -5.85
N CYS A 12 -16.62 6.09 -6.64
CA CYS A 12 -16.73 6.01 -8.11
C CYS A 12 -15.45 6.43 -8.85
N THR A 13 -14.31 6.54 -8.16
CA THR A 13 -13.03 7.01 -8.73
C THR A 13 -12.60 6.28 -9.99
N GLU A 14 -12.78 4.96 -10.06
CA GLU A 14 -12.45 4.16 -11.24
C GLU A 14 -13.22 4.62 -12.48
N LYS A 15 -14.50 5.01 -12.34
CA LYS A 15 -15.31 5.50 -13.47
C LYS A 15 -14.73 6.80 -14.04
N HIS A 16 -14.23 7.68 -13.17
CA HIS A 16 -13.57 8.91 -13.60
C HIS A 16 -12.30 8.61 -14.37
N SER A 17 -11.49 7.66 -13.90
CA SER A 17 -10.28 7.19 -14.59
C SER A 17 -10.58 6.59 -15.95
N VAL A 18 -11.61 5.73 -16.07
CA VAL A 18 -12.03 5.13 -17.35
C VAL A 18 -12.44 6.20 -18.36
N VAL A 19 -13.12 7.26 -17.94
CA VAL A 19 -13.45 8.37 -18.83
C VAL A 19 -12.19 9.13 -19.24
N TYR A 20 -11.31 9.45 -18.29
CA TYR A 20 -10.11 10.26 -18.54
C TYR A 20 -9.11 9.57 -19.48
N PHE A 21 -8.73 8.32 -19.19
CA PHE A 21 -7.73 7.60 -19.98
C PHE A 21 -8.21 7.14 -21.37
N ASN A 22 -9.50 7.25 -21.66
CA ASN A 22 -10.05 7.00 -23.00
C ASN A 22 -10.22 8.29 -23.85
N GLN A 23 -9.83 9.46 -23.33
CA GLN A 23 -9.80 10.69 -24.13
C GLN A 23 -8.62 10.65 -25.13
N PRO A 24 -8.84 10.93 -26.44
CA PRO A 24 -7.79 10.91 -27.45
C PRO A 24 -6.61 11.85 -27.12
N GLU A 25 -6.88 13.01 -26.55
CA GLU A 25 -5.89 14.00 -26.13
C GLU A 25 -5.02 13.47 -24.98
N VAL A 26 -5.61 12.76 -24.02
CA VAL A 26 -4.89 12.13 -22.90
C VAL A 26 -4.02 10.99 -23.42
N GLN A 27 -4.55 10.14 -24.30
CA GLN A 27 -3.79 9.06 -24.93
C GLN A 27 -2.62 9.60 -25.76
N THR A 28 -2.84 10.68 -26.51
CA THR A 28 -1.78 11.34 -27.29
C THR A 28 -0.70 11.92 -26.37
N ALA A 29 -1.10 12.59 -25.29
CA ALA A 29 -0.18 13.16 -24.31
C ALA A 29 0.64 12.09 -23.55
N LEU A 30 0.05 10.90 -23.34
CA LEU A 30 0.73 9.74 -22.76
C LEU A 30 1.46 8.87 -23.81
N HIS A 31 1.47 9.29 -25.07
CA HIS A 31 2.13 8.59 -26.18
C HIS A 31 1.62 7.15 -26.40
N VAL A 32 0.32 6.93 -26.19
CA VAL A 32 -0.32 5.63 -26.46
C VAL A 32 -0.38 5.42 -27.97
N HIS A 33 0.34 4.41 -28.45
CA HIS A 33 0.35 4.05 -29.87
C HIS A 33 -0.87 3.19 -30.22
N PRO A 34 -1.77 3.63 -31.13
CA PRO A 34 -3.00 2.90 -31.45
C PRO A 34 -2.79 1.50 -32.01
N GLY A 35 -1.63 1.24 -32.65
CA GLY A 35 -1.30 -0.08 -33.19
C GLY A 35 -0.97 -1.15 -32.13
N ASN A 36 -0.63 -0.73 -30.90
CA ASN A 36 -0.20 -1.61 -29.82
C ASN A 36 -1.19 -1.61 -28.64
N ALA A 37 -2.16 -0.70 -28.64
CA ALA A 37 -3.12 -0.53 -27.56
C ALA A 37 -4.44 -1.27 -27.88
N PRO A 38 -5.16 -1.76 -26.85
CA PRO A 38 -6.52 -2.21 -27.04
C PRO A 38 -7.40 -1.04 -27.53
N SER A 39 -8.54 -1.38 -28.15
CA SER A 39 -9.50 -0.39 -28.64
C SER A 39 -10.09 0.52 -27.56
N ARG A 40 -10.04 0.07 -26.30
CA ARG A 40 -10.49 0.82 -25.12
C ARG A 40 -9.58 0.48 -23.94
N TRP A 41 -9.19 1.51 -23.19
CA TRP A 41 -8.51 1.36 -21.92
C TRP A 41 -9.51 0.99 -20.81
N ASP A 42 -9.11 0.12 -19.90
CA ASP A 42 -9.86 -0.24 -18.69
C ASP A 42 -8.92 -0.40 -17.50
N THR A 43 -9.44 -0.35 -16.27
CA THR A 43 -8.63 -0.44 -15.04
C THR A 43 -8.04 -1.84 -14.84
N CYS A 44 -8.78 -2.87 -15.24
CA CYS A 44 -8.41 -4.28 -15.13
C CYS A 44 -8.78 -5.03 -16.42
N SER A 45 -8.06 -6.13 -16.72
CA SER A 45 -8.37 -7.00 -17.87
C SER A 45 -8.95 -8.33 -17.41
N ASP A 46 -10.24 -8.55 -17.66
CA ASP A 46 -10.90 -9.83 -17.38
C ASP A 46 -10.30 -10.98 -18.20
N LEU A 47 -9.86 -10.70 -19.43
CA LEU A 47 -9.19 -11.70 -20.27
C LEU A 47 -7.92 -12.21 -19.58
N VAL A 48 -7.10 -11.33 -19.00
CA VAL A 48 -5.90 -11.75 -18.27
C VAL A 48 -6.30 -12.46 -16.97
N ASN A 49 -7.19 -11.86 -16.19
CA ASN A 49 -7.61 -12.37 -14.89
C ASN A 49 -8.19 -13.80 -14.96
N LEU A 50 -9.07 -14.06 -15.94
CA LEU A 50 -9.73 -15.36 -16.10
C LEU A 50 -8.84 -16.44 -16.72
N ASN A 51 -7.71 -16.08 -17.33
CA ASN A 51 -6.82 -17.02 -18.03
C ASN A 51 -5.46 -17.22 -17.35
N TRP A 52 -5.22 -16.59 -16.20
CA TRP A 52 -3.98 -16.76 -15.43
C TRP A 52 -3.91 -18.16 -14.81
N LYS A 53 -2.73 -18.81 -14.89
CA LYS A 53 -2.56 -20.22 -14.45
C LYS A 53 -1.49 -20.39 -13.38
N ASP A 54 -0.29 -19.88 -13.60
CA ASP A 54 0.84 -20.06 -12.68
C ASP A 54 0.67 -19.18 -11.43
N SER A 55 0.38 -19.81 -10.30
CA SER A 55 0.06 -19.13 -9.04
C SER A 55 0.57 -19.95 -7.85
N PRO A 56 1.88 -19.86 -7.52
CA PRO A 56 2.43 -20.53 -6.35
C PRO A 56 1.64 -20.16 -5.08
N THR A 57 1.38 -21.15 -4.24
CA THR A 57 0.57 -20.98 -3.02
C THR A 57 1.25 -20.13 -1.95
N SER A 58 2.55 -19.88 -2.10
CA SER A 58 3.38 -19.14 -1.16
C SER A 58 4.52 -18.43 -1.88
N VAL A 59 4.89 -17.27 -1.35
CA VAL A 59 6.06 -16.48 -1.75
C VAL A 59 7.12 -16.41 -0.66
N LEU A 60 6.94 -17.13 0.46
CA LEU A 60 7.79 -16.98 1.65
C LEU A 60 9.26 -17.34 1.38
N ASP A 61 9.55 -18.24 0.45
CA ASP A 61 10.93 -18.59 0.09
C ASP A 61 11.65 -17.43 -0.60
N ILE A 62 10.94 -16.66 -1.43
CA ILE A 62 11.46 -15.43 -2.05
C ILE A 62 11.78 -14.40 -0.97
N TYR A 63 10.89 -14.21 0.02
CA TYR A 63 11.18 -13.31 1.14
C TYR A 63 12.47 -13.70 1.88
N ARG A 64 12.71 -15.00 2.13
CA ARG A 64 13.95 -15.47 2.77
C ARG A 64 15.18 -15.13 1.94
N GLU A 65 15.13 -15.36 0.63
CA GLU A 65 16.23 -15.03 -0.29
C GLU A 65 16.54 -13.52 -0.30
N LEU A 66 15.51 -12.69 -0.40
CA LEU A 66 15.65 -11.23 -0.44
C LEU A 66 16.17 -10.67 0.90
N MET A 67 15.73 -11.21 2.03
CA MET A 67 16.28 -10.82 3.35
C MET A 67 17.75 -11.22 3.49
N ASN A 68 18.12 -12.43 3.06
CA ASN A 68 19.51 -12.91 3.12
C ASN A 68 20.46 -12.13 2.20
N SER A 69 19.94 -11.49 1.15
CA SER A 69 20.71 -10.60 0.27
C SER A 69 20.79 -9.15 0.80
N GLY A 70 20.23 -8.88 1.97
CA GLY A 70 20.33 -7.58 2.64
C GLY A 70 19.33 -6.53 2.14
N LEU A 71 18.28 -6.94 1.40
CA LEU A 71 17.23 -6.02 0.98
C LEU A 71 16.33 -5.65 2.15
N ARG A 72 15.98 -4.35 2.23
CA ARG A 72 15.03 -3.83 3.21
C ARG A 72 13.60 -4.18 2.79
N ILE A 73 12.91 -4.98 3.59
CA ILE A 73 11.54 -5.43 3.31
C ILE A 73 10.56 -4.83 4.30
N TRP A 74 9.54 -4.15 3.77
CA TRP A 74 8.40 -3.65 4.53
C TRP A 74 7.11 -4.25 3.95
N ILE A 75 6.24 -4.75 4.82
CA ILE A 75 4.90 -5.19 4.49
C ILE A 75 3.93 -4.26 5.20
N PHE A 76 2.90 -3.77 4.51
CA PHE A 76 1.86 -2.97 5.14
C PHE A 76 0.45 -3.44 4.78
N SER A 77 -0.53 -3.11 5.64
CA SER A 77 -1.92 -3.50 5.45
C SER A 77 -2.88 -2.46 6.06
N GLY A 78 -3.95 -2.12 5.32
CA GLY A 78 -5.07 -1.36 5.87
C GLY A 78 -5.95 -2.26 6.74
N ASP A 79 -6.24 -1.83 7.97
CA ASP A 79 -6.90 -2.68 8.96
C ASP A 79 -8.42 -2.84 8.81
N THR A 80 -9.02 -2.16 7.82
CA THR A 80 -10.43 -2.33 7.45
C THR A 80 -10.61 -3.04 6.10
N ASP A 81 -9.54 -3.58 5.51
CA ASP A 81 -9.65 -4.44 4.33
C ASP A 81 -10.16 -5.84 4.69
N SER A 82 -11.10 -6.35 3.90
CA SER A 82 -11.61 -7.72 3.99
C SER A 82 -11.17 -8.63 2.84
N VAL A 83 -10.57 -8.08 1.77
CA VAL A 83 -10.07 -8.88 0.64
C VAL A 83 -8.80 -9.60 1.07
N ILE A 84 -7.78 -8.86 1.54
CA ILE A 84 -6.55 -9.40 2.12
C ILE A 84 -6.38 -8.79 3.54
N PRO A 85 -7.11 -9.31 4.55
CA PRO A 85 -7.15 -8.69 5.87
C PRO A 85 -5.81 -8.81 6.61
N VAL A 86 -5.57 -7.89 7.57
CA VAL A 86 -4.40 -7.86 8.46
C VAL A 86 -4.07 -9.25 9.04
N THR A 87 -5.10 -10.00 9.44
CA THR A 87 -4.94 -11.33 10.03
C THR A 87 -4.22 -12.31 9.09
N SER A 88 -4.57 -12.31 7.79
CA SER A 88 -3.91 -13.16 6.79
C SER A 88 -2.43 -12.81 6.66
N THR A 89 -2.12 -11.52 6.54
CA THR A 89 -0.74 -11.04 6.45
C THR A 89 0.06 -11.37 7.71
N ARG A 90 -0.52 -11.21 8.91
CA ARG A 90 0.13 -11.57 10.17
C ARG A 90 0.44 -13.07 10.26
N TYR A 91 -0.46 -13.94 9.80
CA TYR A 91 -0.18 -15.38 9.76
C TYR A 91 0.97 -15.71 8.80
N SER A 92 1.00 -15.11 7.61
CA SER A 92 2.08 -15.31 6.65
C SER A 92 3.44 -14.81 7.18
N VAL A 93 3.49 -13.63 7.79
CA VAL A 93 4.72 -13.11 8.43
C VAL A 93 5.16 -14.03 9.58
N ASN A 94 4.23 -14.49 10.43
CA ASN A 94 4.54 -15.41 11.52
C ASN A 94 5.03 -16.79 11.04
N ALA A 95 4.72 -17.18 9.80
CA ALA A 95 5.23 -18.41 9.20
C ALA A 95 6.71 -18.30 8.78
N LEU A 96 7.27 -17.08 8.65
CA LEU A 96 8.69 -16.88 8.41
C LEU A 96 9.57 -17.16 9.64
N LYS A 97 8.98 -17.18 10.85
CA LYS A 97 9.69 -17.44 12.13
C LYS A 97 10.85 -16.47 12.40
N LEU A 98 10.70 -15.21 12.00
CA LEU A 98 11.71 -14.18 12.22
C LEU A 98 11.77 -13.76 13.70
N PRO A 99 12.96 -13.52 14.26
CA PRO A 99 13.12 -12.91 15.57
C PRO A 99 12.50 -11.50 15.60
N THR A 100 11.81 -11.19 16.69
CA THR A 100 11.29 -9.83 16.94
C THR A 100 12.40 -8.94 17.47
N VAL A 101 12.62 -7.78 16.83
CA VAL A 101 13.62 -6.78 17.26
C VAL A 101 13.00 -5.49 17.81
N GLY A 102 11.75 -5.19 17.44
CA GLY A 102 10.97 -4.10 18.02
C GLY A 102 9.54 -4.55 18.27
N PRO A 103 8.97 -4.36 19.48
CA PRO A 103 7.68 -4.92 19.86
C PRO A 103 6.51 -4.32 19.07
N TRP A 104 5.37 -5.01 19.07
CA TRP A 104 4.11 -4.47 18.55
C TRP A 104 3.76 -3.18 19.29
N ARG A 105 3.80 -2.05 18.59
CA ARG A 105 3.51 -0.73 19.16
C ARG A 105 2.68 0.13 18.23
N ALA A 106 1.97 1.10 18.79
CA ALA A 106 1.35 2.15 18.00
C ALA A 106 2.43 3.03 17.34
N TRP A 107 2.11 3.55 16.16
CA TRP A 107 2.84 4.64 15.54
C TRP A 107 1.92 5.85 15.35
N TYR A 108 2.52 7.04 15.29
CA TYR A 108 1.79 8.29 15.38
C TYR A 108 2.03 9.20 14.18
N ASP A 109 1.02 10.01 13.87
CA ASP A 109 1.03 11.04 12.84
C ASP A 109 0.21 12.21 13.36
N ASP A 110 0.84 13.37 13.56
CA ASP A 110 0.29 14.55 14.28
C ASP A 110 -0.41 14.21 15.61
N GLY A 111 0.25 13.41 16.45
CA GLY A 111 -0.26 13.04 17.77
C GLY A 111 -1.47 12.08 17.76
N GLN A 112 -1.93 11.64 16.59
CA GLN A 112 -2.96 10.61 16.45
C GLN A 112 -2.33 9.26 16.14
N VAL A 113 -2.97 8.18 16.58
CA VAL A 113 -2.56 6.82 16.22
C VAL A 113 -2.81 6.60 14.72
N GLY A 114 -1.73 6.52 13.94
CA GLY A 114 -1.79 6.20 12.51
C GLY A 114 -1.97 4.71 12.24
N GLY A 115 -1.58 3.86 13.20
CA GLY A 115 -1.72 2.41 13.15
C GLY A 115 -0.73 1.72 14.09
N TRP A 116 -0.31 0.50 13.74
CA TRP A 116 0.65 -0.27 14.53
C TRP A 116 1.82 -0.76 13.70
N THR A 117 2.96 -0.98 14.33
CA THR A 117 4.16 -1.52 13.69
C THR A 117 4.80 -2.60 14.55
N GLN A 118 5.46 -3.54 13.90
CA GLN A 118 6.28 -4.57 14.50
C GLN A 118 7.52 -4.79 13.64
N GLU A 119 8.67 -4.78 14.29
CA GLU A 119 9.96 -4.93 13.63
C GLU A 119 10.50 -6.32 13.94
N TYR A 120 10.86 -7.04 12.88
CA TYR A 120 11.55 -8.31 12.90
C TYR A 120 12.95 -8.13 12.32
N GLU A 121 13.84 -9.09 12.60
CA GLU A 121 15.10 -9.16 11.88
C GLU A 121 14.84 -9.34 10.37
N GLY A 122 15.24 -8.33 9.57
CA GLY A 122 15.08 -8.32 8.11
C GLY A 122 13.71 -7.86 7.58
N LEU A 123 12.69 -7.64 8.42
CA LEU A 123 11.35 -7.29 7.96
C LEU A 123 10.61 -6.36 8.93
N THR A 124 9.94 -5.33 8.41
CA THR A 124 9.01 -4.50 9.19
C THR A 124 7.57 -4.71 8.72
N PHE A 125 6.64 -4.92 9.65
CA PHE A 125 5.22 -5.01 9.36
C PHE A 125 4.47 -3.81 9.94
N VAL A 126 3.68 -3.11 9.11
CA VAL A 126 2.93 -1.91 9.49
C VAL A 126 1.44 -2.06 9.17
N THR A 127 0.56 -1.69 10.09
CA THR A 127 -0.86 -1.49 9.79
C THR A 127 -1.18 -0.01 9.73
N VAL A 128 -2.17 0.34 8.90
CA VAL A 128 -2.71 1.70 8.81
C VAL A 128 -4.15 1.69 9.26
N ARG A 129 -4.41 2.43 10.34
CA ARG A 129 -5.70 2.46 11.05
C ARG A 129 -6.78 3.13 10.21
N GLY A 130 -7.89 2.43 10.01
CA GLY A 130 -9.05 2.89 9.26
C GLY A 130 -8.82 2.97 7.75
N ALA A 131 -7.83 2.26 7.22
CA ALA A 131 -7.59 2.17 5.78
C ALA A 131 -8.11 0.84 5.23
N GLY A 132 -8.73 0.87 4.04
CA GLY A 132 -9.09 -0.33 3.28
C GLY A 132 -7.90 -0.87 2.46
N HIS A 133 -8.21 -1.64 1.41
CA HIS A 133 -7.22 -2.27 0.54
C HIS A 133 -6.28 -1.24 -0.11
N GLU A 134 -6.85 -0.16 -0.66
CA GLU A 134 -6.10 0.98 -1.19
C GLU A 134 -5.76 1.97 -0.08
N VAL A 135 -4.71 1.67 0.68
CA VAL A 135 -4.29 2.51 1.81
C VAL A 135 -4.10 4.00 1.44
N PRO A 136 -3.43 4.37 0.34
CA PRO A 136 -3.25 5.78 -0.03
C PRO A 136 -4.55 6.49 -0.42
N LEU A 137 -5.58 5.78 -0.90
CA LEU A 137 -6.89 6.36 -1.19
C LEU A 137 -7.62 6.74 0.10
N HIS A 138 -7.62 5.83 1.10
CA HIS A 138 -8.37 6.02 2.34
C HIS A 138 -7.64 6.88 3.37
N LYS A 139 -6.31 6.79 3.42
CA LYS A 139 -5.44 7.44 4.41
C LYS A 139 -4.19 8.03 3.75
N PRO A 140 -4.34 9.00 2.82
CA PRO A 140 -3.23 9.53 2.01
C PRO A 140 -2.10 10.12 2.85
N LYS A 141 -2.42 10.82 3.95
CA LYS A 141 -1.41 11.40 4.84
C LYS A 141 -0.56 10.32 5.51
N GLN A 142 -1.22 9.33 6.10
CA GLN A 142 -0.56 8.21 6.79
C GLN A 142 0.24 7.33 5.81
N ALA A 143 -0.26 7.15 4.58
CA ALA A 143 0.46 6.45 3.53
C ALA A 143 1.74 7.19 3.14
N LEU A 144 1.72 8.53 3.10
CA LEU A 144 2.90 9.35 2.86
C LEU A 144 3.93 9.19 3.99
N THR A 145 3.52 9.30 5.25
CA THR A 145 4.39 9.07 6.42
C THR A 145 5.04 7.66 6.37
N LEU A 146 4.29 6.65 5.95
CA LEU A 146 4.79 5.28 5.79
C LEU A 146 5.88 5.19 4.72
N ILE A 147 5.64 5.71 3.51
CA ILE A 147 6.62 5.61 2.41
C ILE A 147 7.86 6.44 2.70
N GLU A 148 7.73 7.62 3.32
CA GLU A 148 8.87 8.44 3.74
C GLU A 148 9.75 7.69 4.76
N SER A 149 9.13 7.05 5.76
CA SER A 149 9.84 6.23 6.74
C SER A 149 10.57 5.06 6.08
N PHE A 150 9.93 4.38 5.13
CA PHE A 150 10.55 3.30 4.36
C PHE A 150 11.75 3.77 3.52
N LEU A 151 11.63 4.90 2.84
CA LEU A 151 12.67 5.45 1.97
C LEU A 151 13.91 5.85 2.77
N VAL A 152 13.72 6.55 3.88
CA VAL A 152 14.80 6.95 4.80
C VAL A 152 15.36 5.75 5.57
N GLY A 153 14.56 4.69 5.74
CA GLY A 153 14.95 3.50 6.51
C GLY A 153 14.82 3.71 8.02
N SER A 154 13.93 4.59 8.45
CA SER A 154 13.61 4.83 9.85
C SER A 154 12.40 4.01 10.29
N SER A 155 12.35 3.64 11.57
CA SER A 155 11.15 3.08 12.19
C SER A 155 9.96 4.04 12.08
N MET A 156 8.73 3.52 12.04
CA MET A 156 7.51 4.36 12.06
C MET A 156 7.49 5.27 13.31
N PRO A 157 7.02 6.53 13.22
CA PRO A 157 7.17 7.50 14.30
C PRO A 157 6.54 7.04 15.62
N ALA A 158 7.25 7.27 16.73
CA ALA A 158 6.73 7.07 18.07
C ALA A 158 5.92 8.31 18.53
N PHE A 159 5.29 8.23 19.71
CA PHE A 159 4.62 9.40 20.28
C PHE A 159 5.69 10.42 20.71
N GLU A 160 5.69 11.60 20.11
CA GLU A 160 6.50 12.72 20.58
C GLU A 160 5.72 13.47 21.67
N HIS A 161 6.26 13.47 22.88
CA HIS A 161 5.81 14.43 23.89
C HIS A 161 6.30 15.82 23.46
N VAL A 162 5.38 16.69 23.07
CA VAL A 162 5.69 18.12 23.01
C VAL A 162 5.93 18.57 24.45
N SER A 163 7.19 18.74 24.83
CA SER A 163 7.56 19.38 26.08
C SER A 163 7.09 20.84 26.01
N ASP A 164 6.10 21.22 26.81
CA ASP A 164 5.76 22.64 26.99
C ASP A 164 7.02 23.38 27.47
N SER A 165 7.57 24.26 26.63
CA SER A 165 8.63 25.22 26.98
C SER A 165 8.07 26.63 26.93
#